data_AF-A0A7W7LDI7-F1
#
_entry.id   AF-A0A7W7LDI7-F1
#
_cell.length_a   1.000
_cell.length_b   1.000
_cell.length_c   1.000
_cell.angle_alpha   90.00
_cell.angle_beta   90.00
_cell.angle_gamma   90.00
#
_symmetry.space_group_name_H-M   'P 1'
#
loop_
_entity.id
_entity.type
_entity.pdbx_description
1 polymer ?
#
loop_
_entity_poly.entity_id
_entity_poly.type
_entity_poly.pdbx_seq_one_letter_code
_entity_poly.pdbx_strand_id
1 'polypeptide(L)'
;MIELAPPNESGCEMMKRIAKDLEKEIDRTGKRINELEEKIAALKAQANPDLKEIQALEKIVEQLQKKREEDQSSLSTLQDVITENC
;
A
#
# COMPACT_ATOMS: atom_id res chain seq x y z
N MET A 1 6.74 -11.91 12.12
CA MET A 1 6.54 -11.77 13.59
C MET A 1 5.14 -11.23 13.78
N ILE A 2 4.30 -11.93 14.54
CA ILE A 2 2.95 -11.46 14.87
C ILE A 2 3.09 -10.72 16.19
N GLU A 3 2.96 -9.39 16.19
CA GLU A 3 2.86 -8.63 17.44
C GLU A 3 1.49 -8.90 18.05
N LEU A 4 1.49 -9.60 19.19
CA LEU A 4 0.32 -9.80 20.04
C LEU A 4 -0.12 -8.44 20.61
N ALA A 5 -1.44 -8.22 20.65
CA ALA A 5 -2.05 -7.03 21.23
C ALA A 5 -1.49 -6.72 22.64
N PRO A 6 -1.26 -5.45 23.00
CA PRO A 6 -0.83 -5.11 24.35
C PRO A 6 -1.84 -5.61 25.37
N PRO A 7 -1.41 -5.97 26.60
CA PRO A 7 -2.17 -6.81 27.52
C PRO A 7 -3.49 -6.24 28.06
N ASN A 8 -3.98 -5.10 27.57
CA ASN A 8 -5.28 -4.49 27.89
C ASN A 8 -5.96 -3.84 26.66
N GLU A 9 -5.54 -4.14 25.43
CA GLU A 9 -6.16 -3.58 24.23
C GLU A 9 -7.59 -4.13 24.07
N SER A 10 -8.59 -3.25 24.08
CA SER A 10 -9.95 -3.63 23.71
C SER A 10 -10.02 -4.03 22.23
N GLY A 11 -11.01 -4.83 21.84
CA GLY A 11 -11.21 -5.20 20.43
C GLY A 11 -11.32 -3.99 19.51
N CYS A 12 -11.93 -2.90 19.99
CA CYS A 12 -12.04 -1.64 19.27
C CYS A 12 -10.72 -0.88 19.11
N GLU A 13 -9.88 -0.87 20.15
CA GLU A 13 -8.53 -0.30 20.05
C GLU A 13 -7.65 -1.09 19.09
N MET A 14 -7.76 -2.43 19.13
CA MET A 14 -7.06 -3.32 18.20
C MET A 14 -7.46 -3.05 16.75
N MET A 15 -8.76 -2.96 16.47
CA MET A 15 -9.24 -2.66 15.11
C MET A 15 -8.79 -1.27 14.64
N LYS A 16 -8.87 -0.24 15.51
CA LYS A 16 -8.38 1.11 15.20
C LYS A 16 -6.87 1.13 14.91
N ARG A 17 -6.08 0.34 15.64
CA ARG A 17 -4.65 0.18 15.39
C ARG A 17 -4.38 -0.50 14.05
N ILE A 18 -5.08 -1.60 13.74
CA ILE A 18 -4.97 -2.30 12.46
C ILE A 18 -5.32 -1.36 11.30
N ALA A 19 -6.41 -0.59 11.41
CA ALA A 19 -6.79 0.39 10.40
C ALA A 19 -5.67 1.43 10.17
N LYS A 20 -5.09 1.96 11.25
CA LYS A 20 -3.97 2.91 11.17
C LYS A 20 -2.70 2.30 10.57
N ASP A 21 -2.42 1.03 10.84
CA ASP A 21 -1.26 0.35 10.25
C ASP A 21 -1.50 0.08 8.76
N LEU A 22 -2.72 -0.26 8.36
CA LEU A 22 -3.11 -0.42 6.96
C LEU A 22 -3.04 0.91 6.19
N GLU A 23 -3.47 2.03 6.78
CA GLU A 23 -3.28 3.38 6.22
C GLU A 23 -1.80 3.67 5.91
N LYS A 24 -0.90 3.36 6.85
CA LYS A 24 0.55 3.55 6.63
C LYS A 24 1.08 2.68 5.51
N GLU A 25 0.61 1.44 5.38
CA GLU A 25 1.02 0.53 4.31
C GLU A 25 0.51 0.99 2.93
N ILE A 26 -0.72 1.52 2.85
CA ILE A 26 -1.27 2.15 1.65
C ILE A 26 -0.40 3.36 1.24
N ASP A 27 -0.02 4.21 2.20
CA ASP A 27 0.84 5.36 1.96
C ASP A 27 2.25 4.96 1.49
N ARG A 28 2.85 3.94 2.12
CA ARG A 28 4.15 3.39 1.72
C ARG A 28 4.11 2.82 0.31
N THR A 29 3.05 2.06 0.00
CA THR A 29 2.84 1.50 -1.34
C THR A 29 2.68 2.61 -2.37
N GLY A 30 1.92 3.66 -2.06
CA GLY A 30 1.77 4.85 -2.91
C GLY A 30 3.09 5.55 -3.19
N LYS A 31 3.92 5.78 -2.16
CA LYS A 31 5.26 6.36 -2.34
C LYS A 31 6.15 5.49 -3.23
N ARG A 32 6.09 4.16 -3.03
CA ARG A 32 6.87 3.22 -3.85
C ARG A 32 6.45 3.22 -5.31
N ILE A 33 5.15 3.34 -5.60
CA ILE A 33 4.64 3.49 -6.96
C ILE A 33 5.24 4.75 -7.59
N ASN A 34 5.14 5.90 -6.92
CA ASN A 34 5.66 7.17 -7.43
C ASN A 34 7.17 7.10 -7.74
N GLU A 35 7.98 6.53 -6.84
CA GLU A 35 9.42 6.34 -7.06
C GLU A 35 9.71 5.51 -8.32
N LEU A 36 8.93 4.45 -8.56
CA LEU A 36 9.10 3.59 -9.72
C LEU A 36 8.65 4.29 -11.00
N GLU A 37 7.56 5.05 -10.96
CA GLU A 37 7.08 5.85 -12.10
C GLU A 37 8.10 6.94 -12.49
N GLU A 38 8.68 7.64 -11.52
CA GLU A 38 9.77 8.59 -11.75
C GLU A 38 10.99 7.90 -12.38
N LYS A 39 11.37 6.71 -11.89
CA LYS A 39 12.45 5.92 -12.47
C LYS A 39 12.15 5.52 -13.92
N ILE A 40 10.93 5.07 -14.19
CA ILE A 40 10.48 4.71 -15.55
C ILE A 40 10.56 5.93 -16.47
N ALA A 41 10.10 7.09 -16.02
CA ALA A 41 10.17 8.33 -16.79
C ALA A 41 11.62 8.71 -17.12
N ALA A 42 12.53 8.61 -16.14
CA ALA A 42 13.96 8.87 -16.34
C ALA A 42 14.60 7.88 -17.34
N LEU A 43 14.24 6.59 -17.29
CA LEU A 43 14.69 5.59 -18.26
C LEU A 43 14.18 5.88 -19.67
N LYS A 44 12.89 6.23 -19.81
CA LYS A 44 12.27 6.56 -21.11
C LYS A 44 12.88 7.80 -21.77
N ALA A 45 13.44 8.72 -20.99
CA ALA A 45 14.10 9.93 -21.49
C ALA A 45 15.53 9.70 -22.02
N GLN A 46 16.11 8.52 -21.84
CA GLN A 46 17.45 8.21 -22.34
C GLN A 46 17.47 8.07 -23.86
N ALA A 47 18.61 8.37 -24.49
CA ALA A 47 18.77 8.29 -25.95
C ALA A 47 18.63 6.86 -26.51
N ASN A 48 18.90 5.84 -25.69
CA ASN A 48 18.67 4.43 -26.01
C ASN A 48 18.10 3.72 -24.77
N PRO A 49 16.79 3.81 -24.54
CA PRO A 49 16.17 3.31 -23.32
C PRO A 49 16.18 1.77 -23.26
N ASP A 50 16.47 1.20 -22.09
CA ASP A 50 16.30 -0.24 -21.86
C ASP A 50 14.81 -0.58 -21.72
N LEU A 51 14.20 -0.98 -22.83
CA LEU A 51 12.79 -1.34 -22.90
C LEU A 51 12.43 -2.55 -22.03
N LYS A 52 13.38 -3.47 -21.77
CA LYS A 52 13.11 -4.64 -20.92
C LYS A 52 13.05 -4.22 -19.45
N GLU A 53 13.96 -3.35 -19.01
CA GLU A 53 13.91 -2.80 -17.65
C GLU A 53 12.62 -1.99 -17.45
N ILE A 54 12.26 -1.13 -18.41
CA ILE A 54 11.03 -0.34 -18.36
C ILE A 54 9.80 -1.24 -18.22
N GLN A 55 9.65 -2.26 -19.06
CA GLN A 55 8.51 -3.17 -18.99
C GLN A 55 8.44 -3.96 -17.68
N ALA A 56 9.59 -4.34 -17.11
CA ALA A 56 9.64 -5.00 -15.82
C ALA A 56 9.17 -4.07 -14.70
N LEU A 57 9.61 -2.81 -14.71
CA LEU A 57 9.19 -1.81 -13.72
C LEU A 57 7.69 -1.47 -13.87
N GLU A 58 7.17 -1.35 -15.09
CA GLU A 58 5.74 -1.11 -15.35
C GLU A 58 4.86 -2.22 -14.77
N LYS A 59 5.26 -3.49 -14.93
CA LYS A 59 4.54 -4.63 -14.33
C LYS A 59 4.56 -4.60 -12.80
N ILE A 60 5.67 -4.16 -12.20
CA ILE A 60 5.76 -4.01 -10.75
C ILE A 60 4.83 -2.89 -10.27
N VAL A 61 4.80 -1.76 -10.98
CA VAL A 61 3.87 -0.66 -10.69
C VAL A 61 2.43 -1.13 -10.76
N GLU A 62 2.04 -1.85 -11.82
CA GLU A 62 0.69 -2.40 -11.98
C GLU A 62 0.30 -3.32 -10.80
N GLN A 63 1.21 -4.20 -10.38
CA GLN A 63 0.98 -5.09 -9.23
C GLN A 63 0.83 -4.31 -7.91
N LEU A 64 1.64 -3.28 -7.69
CA LEU A 64 1.56 -2.45 -6.51
C LEU A 64 0.29 -1.58 -6.50
N GLN A 65 -0.14 -1.07 -7.65
CA GLN A 65 -1.40 -0.33 -7.80
C GLN A 65 -2.58 -1.22 -7.43
N LYS A 66 -2.65 -2.44 -7.98
CA LYS A 66 -3.69 -3.41 -7.62
C LYS A 66 -3.68 -3.73 -6.12
N LYS A 67 -2.51 -3.99 -5.54
CA LYS A 67 -2.40 -4.22 -4.09
C LYS A 67 -2.90 -3.02 -3.28
N ARG A 68 -2.54 -1.80 -3.68
CA ARG A 68 -2.98 -0.57 -3.01
C ARG A 68 -4.50 -0.42 -3.05
N GLU A 69 -5.13 -0.72 -4.18
CA GLU A 69 -6.60 -0.69 -4.31
C GLU A 69 -7.27 -1.74 -3.41
N GLU A 70 -6.72 -2.96 -3.35
CA GLU A 70 -7.21 -4.02 -2.46
C GLU A 70 -7.07 -3.62 -0.97
N ASP A 71 -5.93 -3.03 -0.59
CA ASP A 71 -5.69 -2.55 0.77
C ASP A 71 -6.63 -1.38 1.11
N GLN A 72 -6.90 -0.46 0.17
CA GLN A 72 -7.86 0.63 0.33
C GLN A 72 -9.29 0.13 0.54
N SER A 73 -9.72 -0.88 -0.24
CA SER A 73 -11.03 -1.50 -0.06
C SER A 73 -11.13 -2.18 1.31
N SER A 74 -10.08 -2.88 1.72
CA SER A 74 -10.02 -3.56 3.02
C SER A 74 -10.08 -2.56 4.18
N LEU A 75 -9.39 -1.43 4.05
CA LEU A 75 -9.43 -0.35 5.03
C LEU A 75 -10.83 0.24 5.16
N SER A 76 -11.50 0.53 4.03
CA SER A 76 -12.88 1.04 4.05
C SER A 76 -13.81 0.11 4.81
N THR A 77 -13.77 -1.20 4.49
CA THR A 77 -14.58 -2.20 5.20
C THR A 77 -14.27 -2.26 6.69
N LEU A 78 -13.00 -2.17 7.08
CA LEU A 78 -12.60 -2.15 8.49
C LEU A 78 -13.10 -0.89 9.21
N GLN A 79 -13.03 0.28 8.55
CA GLN A 79 -13.51 1.55 9.09
C GLN A 79 -15.03 1.55 9.28
N ASP A 80 -15.78 0.92 8.37
CA ASP A 80 -17.24 0.73 8.51
C ASP A 80 -17.55 -0.11 9.75
N VAL A 81 -16.87 -1.26 9.91
CA VAL A 81 -17.04 -2.14 11.09
C VAL A 81 -16.70 -1.40 12.39
N ILE A 82 -15.61 -0.62 12.43
CA ILE A 82 -15.26 0.18 13.61
C ILE A 82 -16.37 1.18 13.91
N THR A 83 -16.87 1.89 12.90
CA THR A 83 -17.90 2.92 13.08
C THR A 83 -19.20 2.32 13.62
N GLU A 84 -19.57 1.12 13.17
CA GLU A 84 -20.78 0.43 13.61
C GLU A 84 -20.67 -0.18 15.01
N ASN A 85 -19.45 -0.49 15.49
CA ASN A 85 -19.26 -1.35 16.66
C ASN A 85 -18.48 -0.73 17.85
N CYS A 86 -17.92 0.50 17.77
CA CYS A 86 -16.90 0.98 18.74
C CYS A 86 -17.07 2.32 19.49
#